data_AF-A0AAJ0TAI6-F1
#
_entry.id   AF-A0AAJ0TAI6-F1
#
_cell.length_a   1.000
_cell.length_b   1.000
_cell.length_c   1.000
_cell.angle_alpha   90.00
_cell.angle_beta   90.00
_cell.angle_gamma   90.00
#
_symmetry.space_group_name_H-M   'P 1'
#
loop_
_entity.id
_entity.type
_entity.pdbx_description
1 polymer ?
#
loop_
_entity_poly.entity_id
_entity_poly.type
_entity_poly.pdbx_seq_one_letter_code
_entity_poly.pdbx_strand_id
1 'polypeptide(L)'
;MTANLLNSRAFGMASAVVAFLMDAAGYVWHGMLQQPSIMNLLYPGFWSSPSLLFFGLVGTVVGAYAAGYVFAWLYNKQEKKR
;
A
#
# COMPACT_ATOMS: atom_id res chain seq x y z
N MET A 1 4.06 18.59 -28.58
CA MET A 1 3.46 18.47 -27.23
C MET A 1 4.24 17.41 -26.48
N THR A 2 5.12 17.82 -25.56
CA THR A 2 5.88 16.92 -24.69
C THR A 2 4.91 16.33 -23.67
N ALA A 3 4.48 15.09 -23.88
CA ALA A 3 3.79 14.33 -22.86
C ALA A 3 4.70 14.29 -21.63
N ASN A 4 4.28 14.94 -20.55
CA ASN A 4 4.93 14.86 -19.26
C ASN A 4 4.83 13.41 -18.80
N LEU A 5 5.81 12.58 -19.17
CA LEU A 5 6.01 11.24 -18.64
C LEU A 5 5.90 11.33 -17.12
N LEU A 6 4.82 10.79 -16.56
CA LEU A 6 4.65 10.74 -15.11
C LEU A 6 5.90 10.08 -14.54
N ASN A 7 6.66 10.81 -13.71
CA ASN A 7 7.87 10.30 -13.11
C ASN A 7 7.49 9.08 -12.26
N SER A 8 7.88 7.89 -12.70
CA SER A 8 7.50 6.61 -12.07
C SER A 8 7.87 6.55 -10.60
N ARG A 9 8.93 7.27 -10.20
CA ARG A 9 9.32 7.44 -8.79
C ARG A 9 8.33 8.29 -8.01
N ALA A 10 7.84 9.38 -8.60
CA ALA A 10 6.85 10.24 -7.97
C ALA A 10 5.49 9.53 -7.81
N PHE A 11 5.08 8.75 -8.82
CA PHE A 11 3.87 7.92 -8.73
C PHE A 11 4.01 6.78 -7.71
N GLY A 12 5.18 6.11 -7.68
CA GLY A 12 5.50 5.10 -6.67
C GLY A 12 5.50 5.66 -5.25
N MET A 13 6.04 6.86 -5.03
CA MET A 13 5.96 7.52 -3.72
C MET A 13 4.52 7.90 -3.36
N ALA A 14 3.75 8.47 -4.28
CA ALA A 14 2.37 8.86 -4.02
C ALA A 14 1.50 7.65 -3.65
N SER A 15 1.66 6.53 -4.35
CA SER A 15 0.95 5.27 -4.05
C SER A 15 1.37 4.67 -2.71
N ALA A 16 2.66 4.72 -2.36
CA ALA A 16 3.14 4.30 -1.03
C ALA A 16 2.53 5.15 0.10
N VAL A 17 2.43 6.48 -0.07
CA VAL A 17 1.79 7.37 0.91
C VAL A 17 0.30 7.07 1.07
N VAL A 18 -0.42 6.88 -0.03
CA VAL A 18 -1.86 6.54 0.02
C VAL A 18 -2.07 5.18 0.71
N ALA A 19 -1.25 4.18 0.41
CA ALA A 19 -1.34 2.87 1.05
C ALA A 19 -1.04 2.94 2.55
N PHE A 20 -0.04 3.72 2.95
CA PHE A 20 0.25 3.97 4.37
C PHE A 20 -0.94 4.61 5.10
N LEU A 21 -1.59 5.60 4.48
CA LEU A 21 -2.79 6.24 5.05
C LEU A 21 -3.97 5.27 5.18
N MET A 22 -4.16 4.38 4.19
CA MET A 22 -5.20 3.35 4.24
C MET A 22 -4.92 2.29 5.31
N ASP A 23 -3.66 1.88 5.48
CA ASP A 23 -3.26 0.93 6.52
C ASP A 23 -3.47 1.51 7.91
N ALA A 24 -3.07 2.77 8.12
CA ALA A 24 -3.31 3.50 9.36
C ALA A 24 -4.81 3.64 9.67
N ALA A 25 -5.64 3.95 8.66
CA ALA A 25 -7.09 3.99 8.81
C ALA A 25 -7.67 2.61 9.17
N GLY A 26 -7.18 1.53 8.54
CA GLY A 26 -7.56 0.16 8.85
C GLY A 26 -7.18 -0.24 10.29
N TYR A 27 -6.02 0.21 10.77
CA TYR A 27 -5.57 -0.02 12.14
C TYR A 27 -6.44 0.68 13.17
N VAL A 28 -6.78 1.95 12.94
CA VAL A 28 -7.70 2.71 13.80
C VAL A 28 -9.09 2.06 13.78
N TRP A 29 -9.60 1.70 12.61
CA TRP A 29 -10.91 1.09 12.46
C TRP A 29 -11.01 -0.27 13.19
N HIS A 30 -10.10 -1.20 12.91
CA HIS A 30 -10.16 -2.54 13.48
C HIS A 30 -9.74 -2.59 14.95
N GLY A 31 -8.70 -1.84 15.33
CA GLY A 31 -8.20 -1.79 16.70
C GLY A 31 -9.19 -1.12 17.66
N MET A 32 -9.81 0.00 17.27
CA MET A 32 -10.76 0.70 18.14
C MET A 32 -12.10 -0.01 18.26
N LEU A 33 -12.57 -0.67 17.20
CA LEU A 33 -13.86 -1.36 17.20
C LEU A 33 -13.78 -2.80 17.71
N GLN A 34 -12.58 -3.31 18.06
CA GLN A 34 -12.31 -4.71 18.42
C GLN A 34 -13.00 -5.71 17.48
N GLN A 35 -13.15 -5.34 16.20
CA GLN A 35 -13.91 -6.15 15.27
C GLN A 35 -13.13 -7.42 14.92
N PRO A 36 -13.79 -8.59 14.91
CA PRO A 36 -13.17 -9.81 14.42
C PRO A 36 -12.80 -9.62 12.95
N SER A 37 -11.52 -9.78 12.65
CA SER A 37 -10.98 -9.72 11.29
C SER A 37 -10.28 -11.03 10.95
N ILE A 38 -10.12 -11.32 9.66
CA ILE A 38 -9.31 -12.46 9.20
C ILE A 38 -7.91 -12.43 9.80
N MET A 39 -7.34 -11.23 10.03
CA MET A 39 -6.05 -11.11 10.70
C MET A 39 -6.06 -11.62 12.13
N ASN A 40 -7.15 -11.48 12.88
CA ASN A 40 -7.25 -12.08 14.23
C ASN A 40 -7.29 -13.61 14.18
N LEU A 41 -7.79 -14.17 13.08
CA LEU A 41 -7.97 -15.59 12.90
C LEU A 41 -6.67 -16.26 12.41
N LEU A 42 -5.94 -15.58 11.53
CA LEU A 42 -4.63 -16.03 11.03
C LEU A 42 -3.48 -15.70 12.01
N TYR A 43 -3.58 -14.57 12.71
CA TYR A 43 -2.56 -14.05 13.61
C TYR A 43 -3.20 -13.56 14.91
N PRO A 44 -3.44 -14.47 15.88
CA PRO A 44 -3.97 -14.10 17.18
C PRO A 44 -3.08 -13.05 17.85
N GLY A 45 -3.68 -11.94 18.29
CA GLY A 45 -2.94 -10.83 18.91
C GLY A 45 -2.20 -9.90 17.93
N PHE A 46 -2.52 -9.94 16.64
CA PHE A 46 -1.96 -9.00 15.65
C PHE A 46 -2.05 -7.54 16.09
N TRP A 47 -3.22 -7.13 16.59
CA TRP A 47 -3.48 -5.75 17.05
C TRP A 47 -2.77 -5.35 18.34
N SER A 48 -2.31 -6.32 19.11
CA SER A 48 -1.66 -6.11 20.40
C SER A 48 -0.14 -6.34 20.35
N SER A 49 0.39 -6.80 19.21
CA SER A 49 1.82 -7.07 19.01
C SER A 49 2.48 -5.96 18.18
N PRO A 50 3.30 -5.09 18.77
CA PRO A 50 3.94 -3.98 18.06
C PRO A 50 4.82 -4.43 16.89
N SER A 51 5.47 -5.58 17.02
CA SER A 51 6.32 -6.13 15.96
C SER A 51 5.52 -6.58 14.74
N LEU A 52 4.35 -7.21 14.95
CA LEU A 52 3.50 -7.65 13.83
C LEU A 52 2.92 -6.43 13.08
N LEU A 53 2.53 -5.39 13.82
CA LEU A 53 2.08 -4.13 13.23
C LEU A 53 3.19 -3.47 12.40
N PHE A 54 4.42 -3.46 12.89
CA PHE A 54 5.55 -2.92 12.14
C PHE A 54 5.82 -3.69 10.84
N PHE A 55 5.81 -5.03 10.88
CA PHE A 55 6.01 -5.83 9.67
C PHE A 55 4.85 -5.71 8.68
N GLY A 56 3.60 -5.63 9.18
CA GLY A 56 2.43 -5.33 8.35
C GLY A 56 2.59 -4.02 7.60
N LEU A 57 2.96 -2.96 8.32
CA LEU A 57 3.22 -1.64 7.75
C LEU A 57 4.32 -1.66 6.69
N VAL A 58 5.46 -2.30 6.97
CA VAL A 58 6.55 -2.43 6.00
C VAL A 58 6.09 -3.19 4.76
N GLY A 59 5.35 -4.28 4.94
CA GLY A 59 4.76 -5.06 3.85
C GLY A 59 3.83 -4.23 2.98
N THR A 60 2.97 -3.42 3.58
CA THR A 60 2.04 -2.53 2.87
C THR A 60 2.80 -1.46 2.06
N VAL A 61 3.83 -0.84 2.63
CA VAL A 61 4.64 0.17 1.94
C VAL A 61 5.39 -0.42 0.75
N VAL A 62 6.06 -1.57 0.95
CA VAL A 62 6.79 -2.25 -0.14
C VAL A 62 5.82 -2.74 -1.22
N GLY A 63 4.69 -3.32 -0.83
CA GLY A 63 3.66 -3.78 -1.76
C GLY A 63 3.06 -2.65 -2.59
N ALA A 64 2.77 -1.51 -1.96
CA ALA A 64 2.26 -0.34 -2.65
C ALA A 64 3.26 0.26 -3.63
N TYR A 65 4.53 0.34 -3.24
CA TYR A 65 5.60 0.78 -4.14
C TYR A 65 5.74 -0.15 -5.35
N ALA A 66 5.74 -1.47 -5.11
CA ALA A 66 5.81 -2.47 -6.17
C ALA A 66 4.59 -2.39 -7.11
N ALA A 67 3.38 -2.28 -6.57
CA ALA A 67 2.16 -2.12 -7.35
C ALA A 67 2.19 -0.83 -8.17
N GLY A 68 2.55 0.30 -7.56
CA GLY A 68 2.70 1.59 -8.24
C GLY A 68 3.69 1.53 -9.40
N TYR A 69 4.83 0.84 -9.20
CA TYR A 69 5.81 0.62 -10.26
C TYR A 69 5.25 -0.23 -11.41
N VAL A 70 4.55 -1.33 -11.11
CA VAL A 70 3.91 -2.19 -12.13
C VAL A 70 2.85 -1.41 -12.92
N PHE A 71 2.01 -0.62 -12.25
CA PHE A 71 1.01 0.21 -12.92
C PHE A 71 1.65 1.25 -13.85
N ALA A 72 2.71 1.93 -13.39
CA ALA A 72 3.44 2.88 -14.22
C ALA A 72 4.09 2.20 -15.45
N TRP A 73 4.63 0.98 -15.28
CA TRP A 73 5.18 0.21 -16.39
C TRP A 73 4.10 -0.18 -17.41
N LEU A 74 2.94 -0.67 -16.94
CA LEU A 74 1.81 -1.03 -17.80
C LEU A 74 1.27 0.19 -18.57
N TYR A 75 1.14 1.33 -17.90
CA TYR A 75 0.70 2.58 -18.52
C TYR A 75 1.63 3.04 -19.64
N ASN A 76 2.94 3.12 -19.36
CA ASN A 76 3.95 3.51 -20.35
C ASN A 76 4.00 2.53 -21.54
N LYS A 77 3.75 1.24 -21.30
CA LYS A 77 3.67 0.22 -22.36
C LYS A 77 2.45 0.40 -23.25
N GLN A 78 1.33 0.89 -22.72
CA GLN A 78 0.14 1.21 -23.50
C GLN A 78 0.29 2.52 -24.29
N GLU A 79 0.87 3.56 -23.69
CA GLU A 79 1.13 4.82 -24.41
C GLU A 79 2.07 4.62 -25.60
N LYS A 80 3.14 3.83 -25.45
CA LYS A 80 4.06 3.53 -26.58
C LYS A 80 3.44 2.74 -27.73
N LYS A 81 2.23 2.22 -27.58
CA LYS A 81 1.48 1.54 -28.64
C LYS A 81 0.49 2.45 -29.37
N ARG A 82 0.28 3.68 -28.88
CA ARG A 82 -0.51 4.73 -29.54
C ARG A 82 0.40 5.66 -30.33
#